data_AF-A0A6G3DLW9-F1
#
_entry.id   AF-A0A6G3DLW9-F1
#
_cell.length_a   1.000
_cell.length_b   1.000
_cell.length_c   1.000
_cell.angle_alpha   90.00
_cell.angle_beta   90.00
_cell.angle_gamma   90.00
#
_symmetry.space_group_name_H-M   'P 1'
#
loop_
_entity.id
_entity.type
_entity.pdbx_description
1 polymer ?
#
loop_
_entity_poly.entity_id
_entity_poly.type
_entity_poly.pdbx_seq_one_letter_code
_entity_poly.pdbx_strand_id
1 'polypeptide(L)' 'LHRRSLAAFGYGPKTLARVRRLQRALTLARDGTPLAETAALTGYADQAHLAREVRELAGVTPGELLRG' A
#
# COMPACT_ATOMS: atom_id res chain seq x y z
N LEU A 1 7.20 -5.82 -19.82
CA LEU A 1 7.29 -5.66 -18.34
C LEU A 1 6.83 -6.91 -17.59
N HIS A 2 5.68 -7.50 -17.92
CA HIS A 2 5.10 -8.65 -17.21
C HIS A 2 6.07 -9.80 -16.87
N ARG A 3 6.72 -10.41 -17.87
CA ARG A 3 7.73 -11.47 -17.67
C ARG A 3 8.86 -11.10 -16.72
N ARG A 4 9.35 -9.85 -16.78
CA ARG A 4 10.45 -9.36 -15.92
C ARG A 4 9.98 -9.23 -14.47
N SER A 5 8.76 -8.74 -14.24
CA SER A 5 8.19 -8.64 -12.89
C SER A 5 7.94 -10.01 -12.26
N LEU A 6 7.38 -10.96 -13.02
CA LEU A 6 7.16 -12.32 -12.52
C LEU A 6 8.48 -12.99 -12.12
N ALA A 7 9.51 -12.91 -12.97
CA ALA A 7 10.81 -13.49 -12.69
C ALA A 7 11.50 -12.87 -11.46
N ALA A 8 11.30 -11.57 -11.22
CA ALA A 8 11.97 -10.87 -10.12
C ALA A 8 11.19 -10.89 -8.78
N PHE A 9 9.86 -10.92 -8.82
CA PHE A 9 9.01 -10.70 -7.64
C PHE A 9 7.95 -11.77 -7.41
N GLY A 10 7.74 -12.70 -8.35
CA GLY A 10 6.67 -13.69 -8.28
C GLY A 10 5.27 -13.16 -8.63
N TYR A 11 5.15 -11.87 -8.97
CA TYR A 11 3.88 -11.25 -9.37
C TYR A 11 4.04 -10.23 -10.52
N GLY A 12 2.93 -9.93 -11.18
CA GLY A 12 2.90 -9.02 -12.32
C GLY A 12 3.10 -7.54 -11.96
N PRO A 13 3.36 -6.67 -12.96
CA PRO A 13 3.66 -5.26 -12.76
C PRO A 13 2.53 -4.48 -12.08
N LYS A 14 1.26 -4.91 -12.23
CA LYS A 14 0.13 -4.32 -11.52
C LYS A 14 0.26 -4.51 -10.01
N THR A 15 0.55 -5.73 -9.55
CA THR A 15 0.80 -6.01 -8.13
C THR A 15 2.02 -5.27 -7.62
N LEU A 16 3.08 -5.17 -8.43
CA LEU A 16 4.26 -4.37 -8.08
C LEU A 16 3.90 -2.89 -7.85
N ALA A 17 3.09 -2.29 -8.72
CA ALA A 17 2.65 -0.91 -8.55
C ALA A 17 1.81 -0.72 -7.27
N ARG A 18 0.95 -1.68 -6.95
CA ARG A 18 0.16 -1.71 -5.70
C ARG A 18 1.06 -1.76 -4.46
N VAL A 19 2.03 -2.68 -4.44
CA VAL A 19 3.01 -2.81 -3.35
C VAL A 19 3.81 -1.52 -3.16
N ARG A 20 4.29 -0.91 -4.26
CA ARG A 20 5.04 0.35 -4.19
C ARG A 20 4.20 1.52 -3.68
N ARG A 21 2.93 1.59 -4.08
CA ARG A 21 1.97 2.57 -3.56
C ARG A 21 1.77 2.39 -2.06
N LEU A 22 1.53 1.15 -1.61
CA LEU A 22 1.34 0.85 -0.20
C LEU A 22 2.60 1.18 0.62
N GLN A 23 3.79 0.85 0.12
CA GLN A 23 5.05 1.21 0.78
C GLN A 23 5.17 2.72 1.01
N ARG A 24 4.86 3.55 0.01
CA ARG A 24 4.85 5.01 0.15
C ARG A 24 3.81 5.49 1.17
N ALA A 25 2.61 4.89 1.18
CA ALA A 25 1.57 5.22 2.14
C ALA A 25 2.00 4.90 3.58
N LEU A 26 2.64 3.75 3.80
CA LEU A 26 3.12 3.36 5.12
C LEU A 26 4.25 4.27 5.62
N THR A 27 5.11 4.78 4.74
CA THR A 27 6.11 5.80 5.12
C THR A 27 5.42 7.04 5.69
N LEU A 28 4.50 7.65 4.93
CA LEU A 28 3.81 8.87 5.37
C LEU A 28 3.00 8.66 6.66
N ALA A 29 2.30 7.53 6.77
CA ALA A 29 1.50 7.23 7.95
C ALA A 29 2.36 7.01 9.20
N ARG A 30 3.53 6.39 9.07
CA ARG A 30 4.50 6.23 10.18
C ARG A 30 5.12 7.56 10.60
N ASP A 31 5.29 8.48 9.66
CA ASP A 31 5.75 9.84 9.93
C ASP A 31 4.65 10.74 10.55
N GLY A 32 3.47 10.16 10.84
CA GLY A 32 2.38 10.84 11.55
C GLY A 32 1.31 11.46 10.65
N THR A 33 1.37 11.27 9.33
CA THR A 33 0.34 11.77 8.41
C THR A 33 -0.99 11.05 8.65
N PRO A 34 -2.13 11.75 8.85
CA PRO A 34 -3.43 11.11 9.00
C PRO A 34 -3.77 10.18 7.82
N LEU A 35 -4.48 9.08 8.06
CA LEU A 35 -4.71 8.05 7.03
C LEU A 35 -5.55 8.57 5.84
N ALA A 36 -6.48 9.50 6.07
CA ALA A 36 -7.24 10.14 5.00
C ALA A 36 -6.35 11.00 4.09
N GLU A 37 -5.41 11.75 4.68
CA GLU A 37 -4.45 12.57 3.93
C GLU A 37 -3.42 11.68 3.22
N THR A 38 -2.92 10.64 3.90
CA THR A 38 -2.03 9.62 3.31
C THR A 38 -2.66 8.99 2.07
N ALA A 39 -3.96 8.65 2.13
CA ALA A 39 -4.68 8.10 0.99
C ALA A 39 -4.65 9.05 -0.21
N ALA A 40 -5.00 10.32 -0.01
CA ALA A 40 -4.99 11.34 -1.05
C ALA A 40 -3.57 11.56 -1.64
N LEU A 41 -2.55 11.64 -0.80
CA LEU A 41 -1.15 11.88 -1.21
C LEU A 41 -0.52 10.70 -1.97
N THR A 42 -1.07 9.49 -1.82
CA THR A 42 -0.52 8.27 -2.44
C THR A 42 -1.39 7.68 -3.53
N GLY A 43 -2.47 8.37 -3.90
CA GLY A 43 -3.33 7.98 -5.03
C GLY A 43 -4.34 6.89 -4.71
N TYR A 44 -4.74 6.78 -3.44
CA TYR A 44 -5.99 6.11 -3.07
C TYR A 44 -7.14 7.11 -3.12
N ALA A 45 -8.33 6.62 -3.43
CA ALA A 45 -9.52 7.45 -3.56
C ALA A 45 -9.96 8.05 -2.20
N ASP A 46 -9.80 7.28 -1.13
CA ASP A 46 -10.14 7.64 0.24
C ASP A 46 -9.42 6.70 1.23
N GLN A 47 -9.59 6.97 2.53
CA GLN A 47 -9.04 6.13 3.60
C GLN A 47 -9.56 4.68 3.55
N ALA A 48 -10.81 4.45 3.12
CA ALA A 48 -11.38 3.11 3.07
C ALA A 48 -10.72 2.26 1.96
N HIS A 49 -10.40 2.87 0.81
CA HIS A 49 -9.63 2.25 -0.26
C HIS A 49 -8.22 1.90 0.22
N LEU A 50 -7.52 2.81 0.90
CA LEU A 50 -6.23 2.49 1.54
C LEU A 50 -6.35 1.31 2.51
N ALA A 51 -7.38 1.30 3.37
CA ALA A 51 -7.58 0.24 4.36
C ALA A 51 -7.89 -1.13 3.73
N ARG A 52 -8.64 -1.17 2.61
CA ARG A 52 -8.87 -2.41 1.84
C ARG A 52 -7.56 -2.91 1.24
N GLU A 53 -6.74 -2.03 0.69
CA GLU A 53 -5.44 -2.41 0.13
C GLU A 53 -4.50 -3.00 1.19
N VAL A 54 -4.45 -2.40 2.39
CA VAL A 54 -3.67 -2.93 3.51
C VAL A 54 -4.14 -4.33 3.88
N ARG A 55 -5.46 -4.56 3.98
CA ARG A 55 -6.00 -5.89 4.27
C ARG A 55 -5.66 -6.90 3.17
N GLU A 56 -5.80 -6.52 1.91
CA GLU A 56 -5.52 -7.40 0.77
C GLU A 56 -4.05 -7.78 0.64
N LEU A 57 -3.12 -6.87 0.98
CA LEU A 57 -1.68 -7.10 0.81
C LEU A 57 -0.96 -7.57 2.07
N ALA A 58 -1.44 -7.18 3.26
CA ALA A 58 -0.77 -7.46 4.54
C ALA A 58 -1.62 -8.32 5.50
N GLY A 59 -2.89 -8.60 5.18
CA GLY A 59 -3.77 -9.44 6.00
C GLY A 59 -4.24 -8.80 7.31
N VAL A 60 -3.86 -7.55 7.59
CA VAL A 60 -4.16 -6.83 8.84
C VAL A 60 -4.78 -5.47 8.54
N THR A 61 -5.22 -4.75 9.56
CA THR A 61 -5.69 -3.37 9.44
C THR A 61 -4.52 -2.36 9.44
N PRO A 62 -4.71 -1.13 8.93
CA PRO A 62 -3.69 -0.09 9.01
C PRO A 62 -3.20 0.16 10.44
N GLY A 63 -4.09 0.19 11.43
CA GLY A 63 -3.73 0.43 12.83
C GLY A 63 -2.91 -0.70 13.45
N GLU A 64 -3.13 -1.95 13.07
CA GLU A 64 -2.27 -3.07 13.48
C GLU A 64 -0.89 -2.98 12.83
N LEU A 65 -0.86 -2.71 11.52
CA LEU A 65 0.39 -2.62 10.76
C LEU A 65 1.30 -1.45 11.18
N LEU A 66 0.70 -0.36 11.68
CA LEU A 66 1.44 0.84 12.12
C LEU A 66 1.89 0.76 13.60
N ARG A 67 1.38 -0.20 14.37
CA ARG A 67 1.80 -0.41 15.76
C ARG A 67 3.01 -1.35 15.90
N GLY A 68 3.31 -2.12 14.85
CA GLY A 68 4.52 -2.96 14.76
C GLY A 68 5.65 -2.22 14.06
#